data_AF-X0PA26-F1
#
_entry.id   AF-X0PA26-F1
#
_cell.length_a   1.000
_cell.length_b   1.000
_cell.length_c   1.000
_cell.angle_alpha   90.00
_cell.angle_beta   90.00
_cell.angle_gamma   90.00
#
_symmetry.space_group_name_H-M   'P 1'
#
loop_
_entity.id
_entity.type
_entity.pdbx_description
1 polymer ?
#
loop_
_entity_poly.entity_id
_entity_poly.type
_entity_poly.pdbx_seq_one_letter_code
_entity_poly.pdbx_strand_id
1 'polypeptide(L)' 'MGRSAPTSFIILDAQSVKNTETAENKGYDGGKKISGIKRHLAVDINGWPQAFTSRRLTFLNVMAR' A
#
# COMPACT_ATOMS: atom_id res chain seq x y z
N MET A 1 -17.92 5.98 18.35
CA MET A 1 -18.18 4.53 18.46
C MET A 1 -16.95 3.78 17.97
N GLY A 2 -16.40 2.89 18.80
CA GLY A 2 -15.24 2.07 18.48
C GLY A 2 -15.42 0.68 19.09
N ARG A 3 -14.63 -0.30 18.65
CA ARG A 3 -14.74 -1.68 19.15
C ARG A 3 -14.39 -1.73 20.64
N SER A 4 -15.26 -2.38 21.42
CA SER A 4 -15.03 -2.61 22.86
C SER A 4 -13.98 -3.68 23.15
N ALA A 5 -13.68 -4.55 22.18
CA ALA A 5 -12.72 -5.65 22.32
C ALA A 5 -11.60 -5.51 21.27
N PRO A 6 -10.36 -5.85 21.64
CA PRO A 6 -9.22 -5.80 20.72
C PRO A 6 -9.42 -6.75 19.53
N THR A 7 -8.94 -6.34 18.37
CA THR A 7 -9.04 -7.11 17.13
C THR A 7 -8.06 -8.29 17.20
N SER A 8 -8.58 -9.52 17.16
CA SER A 8 -7.77 -10.74 17.27
C SER A 8 -7.09 -11.15 15.95
N PHE A 9 -7.60 -10.69 14.81
CA PHE A 9 -7.07 -11.00 13.48
C PHE A 9 -7.19 -9.79 12.54
N ILE A 10 -6.22 -9.65 11.64
CA ILE A 10 -6.15 -8.58 10.63
C ILE A 10 -5.95 -9.20 9.25
N ILE A 11 -6.66 -8.69 8.26
CA ILE A 11 -6.39 -8.96 6.84
C ILE A 11 -5.54 -7.80 6.31
N LEU A 12 -4.37 -8.15 5.76
CA LEU A 12 -3.44 -7.20 5.14
C LEU A 12 -3.49 -7.34 3.63
N ASP A 13 -3.74 -6.25 2.94
CA ASP A 13 -3.62 -6.19 1.48
C ASP A 13 -2.68 -5.06 1.06
N ALA A 14 -2.02 -5.25 -0.08
CA ALA A 14 -1.12 -4.28 -0.67
C ALA A 14 -1.46 -4.07 -2.14
N GLN A 15 -1.77 -2.83 -2.51
CA GLN A 15 -2.16 -2.49 -3.87
C GLN A 15 -1.37 -1.28 -4.37
N SER A 16 -0.86 -1.38 -5.60
CA SER A 16 -0.30 -0.23 -6.30
C SER A 16 -1.33 0.42 -7.22
N VAL A 17 -1.41 1.74 -7.14
CA VAL A 17 -2.33 2.56 -7.94
C VAL A 17 -1.52 3.55 -8.76
N LYS A 18 -1.88 3.69 -10.04
CA LYS A 18 -1.22 4.62 -10.96
C LYS A 18 -1.64 6.07 -10.65
N ASN A 19 -0.68 6.98 -10.61
CA ASN A 19 -0.94 8.42 -10.47
C ASN A 19 -1.29 9.03 -11.85
N THR A 20 -2.14 10.05 -11.88
CA THR A 20 -2.46 10.88 -13.06
C THR A 20 -1.37 11.90 -13.38
N GLU A 21 -0.55 12.26 -12.40
CA GLU A 21 0.59 13.15 -12.59
C GLU A 21 1.72 12.47 -13.38
N THR A 22 2.31 13.19 -14.33
CA THR A 22 3.51 12.77 -15.05
C THR A 22 4.70 12.83 -14.10
N ALA A 23 4.88 11.79 -13.28
CA ALA A 23 6.01 11.73 -12.38
C ALA A 23 7.31 11.58 -13.19
N GLU A 24 8.26 12.50 -12.94
CA GLU A 24 9.62 12.43 -13.47
C GLU A 24 10.31 11.12 -13.06
N ASN A 25 10.02 10.64 -11.85
CA ASN A 25 10.54 9.40 -11.29
C ASN A 25 9.43 8.34 -11.14
N LYS A 26 9.69 7.11 -11.63
CA LYS A 26 8.76 5.97 -11.59
C LYS A 26 9.41 4.77 -10.91
N GLY A 27 8.76 4.17 -9.93
CA GLY A 27 9.19 2.92 -9.32
C GLY A 27 8.71 1.67 -10.08
N TYR A 28 9.02 0.50 -9.53
CA TYR A 28 8.51 -0.78 -10.00
C TYR A 28 7.65 -1.43 -8.92
N ASP A 29 6.57 -2.08 -9.33
CA ASP A 29 5.80 -3.01 -8.48
C ASP A 29 5.34 -4.19 -9.33
N GLY A 30 5.49 -5.41 -8.80
CA GLY A 30 5.15 -6.63 -9.54
C GLY A 30 5.84 -6.74 -10.91
N GLY A 31 7.10 -6.28 -11.02
CA GLY A 31 7.86 -6.26 -12.29
C GLY A 31 7.41 -5.18 -13.29
N LYS A 32 6.38 -4.40 -13.00
CA LYS A 32 5.87 -3.35 -13.88
C LYS A 32 6.38 -1.98 -13.44
N LYS A 33 6.84 -1.17 -14.40
CA LYS A 33 7.19 0.24 -14.16
C LYS A 33 5.92 1.06 -13.97
N ILE A 34 5.73 1.63 -12.78
CA ILE A 34 4.51 2.35 -12.41
C ILE A 34 4.88 3.72 -11.85
N SER A 35 4.28 4.78 -12.43
CA SER A 35 4.16 6.07 -11.75
C SER A 35 2.98 5.96 -10.80
N GLY A 36 3.22 5.89 -9.50
CA GLY A 36 2.12 5.60 -8.58
C GLY A 36 2.50 5.59 -7.11
N ILE A 37 1.54 5.14 -6.31
CA ILE A 37 1.71 4.86 -4.88
C ILE A 37 1.40 3.39 -4.62
N LYS A 38 2.13 2.78 -3.69
CA LYS A 38 1.77 1.50 -3.09
C LYS A 38 1.12 1.77 -1.75
N ARG A 39 -0.09 1.25 -1.56
CA ARG A 39 -0.83 1.35 -0.31
C ARG A 39 -0.92 -0.01 0.35
N HIS A 40 -0.77 -0.03 1.67
CA HIS A 40 -1.07 -1.19 2.49
C HIS A 40 -2.27 -0.83 3.38
N LEU A 41 -3.25 -1.71 3.40
CA LEU A 41 -4.46 -1.59 4.21
C LEU A 41 -4.57 -2.79 5.14
N ALA A 42 -4.78 -2.49 6.42
CA ALA A 42 -5.08 -3.46 7.46
C ALA A 42 -6.54 -3.31 7.85
N VAL A 43 -7.34 -4.36 7.67
CA VAL A 43 -8.76 -4.37 8.02
C VAL A 43 -9.07 -5.54 8.95
N ASP A 44 -10.09 -5.38 9.78
CA ASP A 44 -10.62 -6.51 10.55
C ASP A 44 -11.64 -7.35 9.75
N ILE A 45 -12.15 -8.41 10.36
CA ILE A 45 -13.12 -9.33 9.74
C ILE A 45 -14.45 -8.67 9.34
N ASN A 46 -14.77 -7.50 9.90
CA ASN A 46 -15.98 -6.74 9.57
C ASN A 46 -15.68 -5.63 8.55
N GLY A 47 -14.43 -5.54 8.06
CA GLY A 47 -14.00 -4.55 7.08
C GLY A 47 -13.62 -3.18 7.67
N TRP A 48 -13.52 -3.05 9.00
CA TRP A 48 -13.12 -1.78 9.59
C TRP A 48 -11.61 -1.54 9.43
N PRO A 49 -11.19 -0.35 8.93
CA PRO A 49 -9.78 -0.01 8.84
C PRO A 49 -9.12 0.06 10.21
N GLN A 50 -8.01 -0.64 10.36
CA GLN A 50 -7.18 -0.67 11.57
C GLN A 50 -5.85 0.07 11.36
N ALA A 51 -5.31 0.01 10.15
CA ALA A 51 -4.14 0.79 9.75
C ALA A 51 -4.11 1.05 8.24
N PHE A 52 -3.48 2.15 7.86
CA PHE A 52 -3.22 2.51 6.48
C PHE A 52 -1.81 3.08 6.37
N THR A 53 -1.08 2.63 5.35
CA THR A 53 0.16 3.31 4.94
C THR A 53 0.19 3.43 3.43
N SER A 54 0.68 4.57 2.94
CA SER A 54 0.94 4.77 1.53
C SER A 54 2.38 5.23 1.34
N ARG A 55 3.00 4.75 0.27
CA ARG A 55 4.33 5.17 -0.15
C ARG A 55 4.35 5.44 -1.64
N ARG A 56 5.05 6.51 -2.03
CA ARG A 56 5.34 6.79 -3.43
C ARG A 56 6.24 5.68 -3.98
N LEU A 57 5.90 5.16 -5.16
CA LEU A 57 6.76 4.26 -5.91
C LEU A 57 7.87 5.12 -6.54
N THR A 58 8.93 5.38 -5.77
CA THR A 58 10.21 5.94 -6.26
C THR A 58 11.24 4.83 -6.44
N PHE A 59 12.33 5.09 -7.17
CA PHE A 59 13.40 4.13 -7.47
C PHE A 59 14.23 3.74 -6.22
N LEU A 60 13.62 3.11 -5.22
CA LEU A 60 14.38 2.47 -4.14
C LEU A 60 13.83 1.07 -3.91
N ASN A 61 14.70 0.08 -4.15
CA ASN A 61 14.56 -1.36 -3.91
C ASN A 61 14.05 -2.28 -5.05
N VAL A 62 14.71 -2.24 -6.22
CA VAL A 62 15.09 -3.46 -6.95
C VAL A 62 16.49 -3.28 -7.58
N MET A 63 17.50 -3.26 -6.71
CA MET A 63 18.92 -3.57 -6.95
C MET A 63 19.32 -4.22 -5.62
N ALA A 64 19.31 -5.54 -5.40
CA ALA A 64 19.97 -6.54 -6.22
C ALA A 64 21.27 -5.97 -6.80
N ARG A 65 22.17 -5.58 -5.90
CA ARG A 65 23.58 -5.89 -6.08
C ARG A 65 23.79 -7.30 -5.56
#